data_AF-A0A4Z2CKT1-F1
#
_entry.id   AF-A0A4Z2CKT1-F1
#
_cell.length_a   1.000
_cell.length_b   1.000
_cell.length_c   1.000
_cell.angle_alpha   90.00
_cell.angle_beta   90.00
_cell.angle_gamma   90.00
#
_symmetry.space_group_name_H-M   'P 1'
#
loop_
_entity.id
_entity.type
_entity.pdbx_description
1 polymer ?
#
loop_
_entity_poly.entity_id
_entity_poly.type
_entity_poly.pdbx_seq_one_letter_code
_entity_poly.pdbx_strand_id
1 'polypeptide(L)'
;MNLSLQFWIRSFILCNCIFIIFNILILGVSTKSIKDLIEYSTVLNGSTPTIYTIAIILACIDAITAVVGILGFWKELKIITYVHIVALIIITIIELCIATVSAVTTDPFFGKVYNALNTTINGFHLKVDIPSEYDELQIKGCIEALTEWVQRYILTVIGLCFTVGIIQAIYLFIIVARIFLNKYGKRLSA
;
A
#
# COMPACT_ATOMS: atom_id res chain seq x y z
N MET A 1 -26.74 29.60 0.07
CA MET A 1 -25.50 28.80 0.13
C MET A 1 -24.75 28.99 -1.18
N ASN A 2 -23.48 29.40 -1.15
CA ASN A 2 -22.74 29.83 -2.35
C ASN A 2 -22.43 28.63 -3.27
N LEU A 3 -22.68 28.74 -4.58
CA LEU A 3 -22.53 27.64 -5.55
C LEU A 3 -21.13 27.01 -5.52
N SER A 4 -20.08 27.81 -5.29
CA SER A 4 -18.72 27.30 -5.20
C SER A 4 -18.47 26.43 -3.96
N LEU A 5 -19.16 26.65 -2.84
CA LEU A 5 -18.98 25.84 -1.63
C LEU A 5 -19.57 24.44 -1.81
N GLN A 6 -20.76 24.35 -2.41
CA GLN A 6 -21.40 23.06 -2.70
C GLN A 6 -20.58 22.23 -3.68
N PHE A 7 -19.97 22.88 -4.67
CA PHE A 7 -19.05 22.23 -5.59
C PHE A 7 -17.89 21.55 -4.83
N TRP A 8 -17.18 22.30 -3.97
CA TRP A 8 -16.05 21.75 -3.20
C TRP A 8 -16.44 20.60 -2.27
N ILE A 9 -17.56 20.71 -1.55
CA ILE A 9 -18.04 19.64 -0.67
C ILE A 9 -18.28 18.35 -1.47
N ARG A 10 -18.95 18.44 -2.62
CA ARG A 10 -19.20 17.28 -3.49
C ARG A 10 -17.91 16.70 -4.04
N SER A 11 -16.97 17.55 -4.47
CA SER A 11 -15.65 17.10 -4.94
C SER A 11 -14.89 16.34 -3.86
N PHE A 12 -14.84 16.85 -2.62
CA PHE A 12 -14.15 16.16 -1.52
C PHE A 12 -14.80 14.82 -1.18
N ILE A 13 -16.14 14.74 -1.17
CA ILE A 13 -16.85 13.47 -0.98
C ILE A 13 -16.49 12.47 -2.09
N LEU A 14 -16.50 12.90 -3.35
CA LEU A 14 -16.14 12.05 -4.48
C LEU A 14 -14.69 11.55 -4.40
N CYS A 15 -13.73 12.41 -4.03
CA CYS A 15 -12.35 11.99 -3.81
C CYS A 15 -12.22 10.92 -2.72
N ASN A 16 -12.96 11.06 -1.61
CA ASN A 16 -12.95 10.05 -0.55
C ASN A 16 -13.59 8.72 -1.00
N CYS A 17 -14.64 8.75 -1.82
CA CYS A 17 -15.18 7.52 -2.43
C CYS A 17 -14.13 6.83 -3.33
N ILE A 18 -13.36 7.60 -4.09
CA ILE A 18 -12.27 7.09 -4.92
C ILE A 18 -11.17 6.47 -4.06
N PHE A 19 -10.81 7.09 -2.92
CA PHE A 19 -9.85 6.52 -1.97
C PHE A 19 -10.31 5.18 -1.41
N ILE A 20 -11.60 5.02 -1.09
CA ILE A 20 -12.14 3.71 -0.66
C ILE A 20 -11.92 2.65 -1.75
N ILE A 21 -12.15 2.98 -3.02
CA ILE A 21 -11.94 2.06 -4.14
C ILE A 21 -10.47 1.65 -4.25
N PHE A 22 -9.54 2.62 -4.21
CA PHE A 22 -8.10 2.31 -4.26
C PHE A 22 -7.65 1.43 -3.09
N ASN A 23 -8.16 1.68 -1.89
CA ASN A 23 -7.85 0.87 -0.72
C ASN A 23 -8.36 -0.57 -0.85
N ILE A 24 -9.56 -0.77 -1.42
CA ILE A 24 -10.07 -2.12 -1.71
C ILE A 24 -9.17 -2.84 -2.73
N LEU A 25 -8.66 -2.13 -3.74
CA LEU A 25 -7.73 -2.70 -4.73
C LEU A 25 -6.41 -3.11 -4.07
N ILE A 26 -5.82 -2.26 -3.22
CA ILE A 26 -4.59 -2.57 -2.48
C ILE A 26 -4.79 -3.79 -1.58
N LEU A 27 -5.93 -3.86 -0.88
CA LEU A 27 -6.27 -4.99 -0.03
C LEU A 27 -6.42 -6.28 -0.84
N GLY A 28 -7.09 -6.23 -2.00
CA GLY A 28 -7.26 -7.37 -2.90
C GLY A 28 -5.92 -7.89 -3.44
N VAL A 29 -5.05 -7.00 -3.92
CA VAL A 29 -3.73 -7.38 -4.43
C VAL A 29 -2.87 -7.97 -3.31
N SER A 30 -2.79 -7.31 -2.16
CA SER A 30 -1.93 -7.74 -1.04
C SER A 30 -2.40 -9.07 -0.44
N THR A 31 -3.70 -9.27 -0.27
CA THR A 31 -4.24 -10.55 0.25
C THR A 31 -4.04 -11.69 -0.74
N LYS A 32 -4.21 -11.44 -2.04
CA LYS A 32 -3.90 -12.43 -3.08
C LYS A 32 -2.42 -12.82 -3.03
N SER A 33 -1.51 -11.86 -2.99
CA SER A 33 -0.07 -12.13 -2.90
C SER A 33 0.28 -12.98 -1.69
N ILE A 34 -0.29 -12.70 -0.51
CA ILE A 34 -0.05 -13.53 0.69
C ILE A 34 -0.57 -14.95 0.50
N LYS A 35 -1.77 -15.14 -0.05
CA LYS A 35 -2.33 -16.48 -0.29
C LYS A 35 -1.46 -17.29 -1.23
N ASP A 36 -1.06 -16.68 -2.34
CA ASP A 36 -0.18 -17.30 -3.32
C ASP A 36 1.17 -17.70 -2.66
N LEU A 37 1.77 -16.84 -1.82
CA LEU A 37 3.00 -17.20 -1.09
C LEU A 37 2.82 -18.32 -0.05
N ILE A 38 1.68 -18.36 0.64
CA ILE A 38 1.39 -19.41 1.64
C ILE A 38 1.31 -20.79 0.97
N GLU A 39 0.80 -20.86 -0.26
CA GLU A 39 0.79 -22.11 -1.05
C GLU A 39 2.21 -22.65 -1.27
N TYR A 40 3.19 -21.76 -1.39
CA TYR A 40 4.62 -22.10 -1.49
C TYR A 40 5.35 -22.14 -0.14
N SER A 41 4.63 -22.16 0.99
CA SER A 41 5.24 -22.08 2.33
C SER A 41 6.27 -23.16 2.63
N THR A 42 6.08 -24.38 2.11
CA THR A 42 7.05 -25.48 2.23
C THR A 42 8.37 -25.16 1.54
N VAL A 43 8.32 -24.46 0.40
CA VAL A 43 9.49 -24.08 -0.38
C VAL A 43 10.16 -22.83 0.20
N LEU A 44 9.35 -21.89 0.68
CA LEU A 44 9.77 -20.61 1.25
C LEU A 44 10.13 -20.66 2.74
N ASN A 45 10.08 -21.84 3.38
CA ASN A 45 10.19 -22.02 4.83
C ASN A 45 9.32 -21.02 5.63
N GLY A 46 8.09 -20.77 5.14
CA GLY A 46 7.15 -19.83 5.74
C GLY A 46 7.53 -18.35 5.62
N SER A 47 8.54 -17.99 4.82
CA SER A 47 8.95 -16.60 4.62
C SER A 47 7.95 -15.83 3.77
N THR A 48 7.44 -14.70 4.28
CA THR A 48 6.57 -13.78 3.54
C THR A 48 7.06 -12.33 3.67
N PRO A 49 6.91 -11.48 2.64
CA PRO A 49 7.28 -10.06 2.71
C PRO A 49 6.37 -9.32 3.69
N THR A 50 6.97 -8.56 4.60
CA THR A 50 6.24 -7.76 5.59
C THR A 50 5.41 -6.64 4.95
N ILE A 51 5.79 -6.18 3.76
CA ILE A 51 5.09 -5.11 3.04
C ILE A 51 3.61 -5.45 2.78
N TYR A 52 3.28 -6.71 2.48
CA TYR A 52 1.89 -7.10 2.21
C TYR A 52 1.01 -6.94 3.45
N THR A 53 1.50 -7.36 4.62
CA THR A 53 0.78 -7.21 5.89
C THR A 53 0.57 -5.74 6.24
N ILE A 54 1.62 -4.93 6.07
CA ILE A 54 1.55 -3.48 6.34
C ILE A 54 0.57 -2.80 5.38
N ALA A 55 0.60 -3.13 4.09
CA ALA A 55 -0.31 -2.59 3.09
C ALA A 55 -1.78 -2.92 3.40
N ILE A 56 -2.08 -4.14 3.88
CA ILE A 56 -3.44 -4.52 4.29
C ILE A 56 -3.92 -3.67 5.48
N ILE A 57 -3.08 -3.51 6.50
CA ILE A 57 -3.44 -2.73 7.70
C ILE A 57 -3.70 -1.26 7.32
N LEU A 58 -2.80 -0.67 6.53
CA LEU A 58 -2.92 0.71 6.08
C LEU A 58 -4.16 0.92 5.21
N ALA A 59 -4.42 0.02 4.26
CA ALA A 59 -5.59 0.12 3.40
C ALA A 59 -6.91 0.12 4.21
N CYS A 60 -6.98 -0.68 5.28
CA CYS A 60 -8.13 -0.67 6.19
C CYS A 60 -8.27 0.66 6.94
N ILE A 61 -7.16 1.18 7.49
CA ILE A 61 -7.16 2.44 8.25
C ILE A 61 -7.51 3.62 7.34
N ASP A 62 -6.99 3.65 6.10
CA ASP A 62 -7.26 4.71 5.14
C ASP A 62 -8.70 4.64 4.63
N ALA A 63 -9.25 3.45 4.38
CA ALA A 63 -10.66 3.30 4.05
C ALA A 63 -11.58 3.85 5.15
N ILE A 64 -11.27 3.57 6.43
CA ILE A 64 -12.00 4.15 7.58
C ILE A 64 -11.85 5.68 7.60
N THR A 65 -10.63 6.18 7.39
CA THR A 65 -10.34 7.62 7.36
C THR A 65 -11.10 8.33 6.24
N ALA A 66 -11.25 7.70 5.08
CA ALA A 66 -12.05 8.20 3.97
C ALA A 66 -13.55 8.25 4.31
N VAL A 67 -14.08 7.24 5.00
CA VAL A 67 -15.47 7.24 5.51
C VAL A 67 -15.70 8.38 6.51
N VAL A 68 -14.76 8.58 7.44
CA VAL A 68 -14.78 9.72 8.38
C VAL A 68 -14.80 11.05 7.61
N GLY A 69 -14.01 11.16 6.54
CA GLY A 69 -14.01 12.31 5.62
C GLY A 69 -15.38 12.56 4.99
N ILE A 70 -15.99 11.53 4.40
CA ILE A 70 -17.33 11.62 3.80
C ILE A 70 -18.36 12.13 4.83
N LEU A 71 -18.37 11.56 6.04
CA LEU A 71 -19.27 11.99 7.11
C LEU A 71 -19.02 13.45 7.52
N GLY A 72 -17.76 13.84 7.65
CA GLY A 72 -17.34 15.20 8.00
C GLY A 72 -17.82 16.24 6.99
N PHE A 73 -17.64 15.99 5.69
CA PHE A 73 -18.07 16.92 4.65
C PHE A 73 -19.59 16.92 4.43
N TRP A 74 -20.23 15.74 4.42
CA TRP A 74 -21.67 15.63 4.20
C TRP A 74 -22.45 16.39 5.28
N LYS A 75 -22.09 16.16 6.55
CA LYS A 75 -22.78 16.76 7.70
C LYS A 75 -22.19 18.11 8.12
N GLU A 76 -21.20 18.61 7.38
CA GLU A 76 -20.48 19.86 7.65
C GLU A 76 -19.91 19.94 9.08
N LEU A 77 -19.49 18.80 9.63
CA LEU A 77 -18.98 18.66 11.00
C LEU A 77 -17.49 19.02 11.05
N LYS A 78 -17.19 20.28 11.37
CA LYS A 78 -15.81 20.82 11.39
C LYS A 78 -14.81 19.95 12.15
N ILE A 79 -15.16 19.47 13.35
CA ILE A 79 -14.27 18.65 14.19
C ILE A 79 -13.93 17.34 13.45
N ILE A 80 -14.94 16.67 12.89
CA ILE A 80 -14.76 15.42 12.13
C ILE A 80 -13.89 15.66 10.88
N THR A 81 -14.11 16.77 10.17
CA THR A 81 -13.25 17.15 9.04
C THR A 81 -11.79 17.37 9.47
N TYR A 82 -11.53 18.03 10.60
CA TYR A 82 -10.15 18.19 11.10
C TYR A 82 -9.53 16.85 11.51
N VAL A 83 -10.28 15.96 12.17
CA VAL A 83 -9.82 14.61 12.50
C VAL A 83 -9.44 13.84 11.23
N HIS A 84 -10.30 13.88 10.20
CA HIS A 84 -10.00 13.29 8.89
C HIS A 84 -8.70 13.84 8.27
N ILE A 85 -8.52 15.17 8.26
CA ILE A 85 -7.32 15.81 7.71
C ILE A 85 -6.06 15.34 8.44
N VAL A 86 -6.06 15.35 9.78
CA VAL A 86 -4.90 14.96 10.58
C VAL A 86 -4.59 13.47 10.40
N ALA A 87 -5.60 12.61 10.42
CA ALA A 87 -5.43 11.18 10.18
C ALA A 87 -4.85 10.91 8.79
N LEU A 88 -5.38 11.57 7.75
CA LEU A 88 -4.90 11.40 6.39
C LEU A 88 -3.47 11.92 6.21
N ILE A 89 -3.07 13.02 6.85
CA ILE A 89 -1.66 13.48 6.85
C ILE A 89 -0.73 12.39 7.41
N ILE A 90 -1.08 11.79 8.54
CA ILE A 90 -0.28 10.74 9.17
C ILE A 90 -0.17 9.53 8.25
N ILE A 91 -1.29 9.08 7.67
CA ILE A 91 -1.34 7.96 6.72
C ILE A 91 -0.46 8.24 5.50
N THR A 92 -0.62 9.40 4.86
CA THR A 92 0.17 9.78 3.69
C THR A 92 1.67 9.76 3.97
N ILE A 93 2.10 10.27 5.13
CA ILE A 93 3.52 10.22 5.53
C ILE A 93 3.99 8.77 5.67
N ILE A 94 3.22 7.93 6.37
CA ILE A 94 3.53 6.52 6.58
C ILE A 94 3.62 5.77 5.24
N GLU A 95 2.67 5.96 4.34
CA GLU A 95 2.64 5.32 3.01
C GLU A 95 3.86 5.71 2.17
N LEU A 96 4.20 7.00 2.10
CA LEU A 96 5.36 7.46 1.35
C LEU A 96 6.67 6.95 1.96
N CYS A 97 6.79 6.92 3.30
CA CYS A 97 7.96 6.36 3.98
C CYS A 97 8.11 4.87 3.70
N ILE A 98 7.05 4.07 3.82
CA ILE A 98 7.11 2.63 3.56
C ILE A 98 7.42 2.35 2.09
N ALA A 99 6.77 3.05 1.16
CA ALA A 99 7.00 2.86 -0.26
C ALA A 99 8.45 3.20 -0.65
N THR A 100 8.98 4.32 -0.15
CA THR A 100 10.37 4.74 -0.43
C THR A 100 11.38 3.78 0.18
N VAL A 101 11.25 3.42 1.47
CA VAL A 101 12.14 2.46 2.12
C VAL A 101 12.10 1.13 1.38
N SER A 102 10.91 0.60 1.09
CA SER A 102 10.76 -0.69 0.40
C SER A 102 11.30 -0.68 -1.03
N ALA A 103 11.31 0.47 -1.71
CA ALA A 103 11.86 0.61 -3.06
C ALA A 103 13.40 0.64 -3.09
N VAL A 104 14.04 1.19 -2.05
CA VAL A 104 15.50 1.37 -2.01
C VAL A 104 16.22 0.28 -1.21
N THR A 105 15.52 -0.42 -0.32
CA THR A 105 16.10 -1.56 0.38
C THR A 105 15.97 -2.82 -0.46
N THR A 106 17.07 -3.52 -0.70
CA THR A 106 17.02 -4.94 -1.04
C THR A 106 16.40 -5.66 0.14
N ASP A 107 15.11 -5.99 0.02
CA ASP A 107 14.30 -6.50 1.13
C ASP A 107 15.02 -7.69 1.79
N PRO A 108 15.24 -7.72 3.13
CA PRO A 108 15.77 -8.89 3.82
C PRO A 108 14.95 -10.16 3.53
N PHE A 109 13.71 -10.00 3.04
CA PHE A 109 12.94 -11.05 2.40
C PHE A 109 13.71 -11.82 1.32
N PHE A 110 14.43 -11.15 0.39
CA PHE A 110 15.16 -11.84 -0.69
C PHE A 110 16.27 -12.75 -0.16
N GLY A 111 17.02 -12.29 0.84
CA GLY A 111 18.01 -13.15 1.52
C GLY A 111 17.38 -14.34 2.23
N LYS A 112 16.21 -14.14 2.86
CA LYS A 112 15.45 -15.22 3.51
C LYS A 112 14.90 -16.23 2.51
N VAL A 113 14.35 -15.78 1.38
CA VAL A 113 13.86 -16.66 0.31
C VAL A 113 15.00 -17.44 -0.30
N TYR A 114 16.12 -16.79 -0.62
CA TYR A 114 17.30 -17.46 -1.15
C TYR A 114 17.79 -18.56 -0.21
N ASN A 115 17.94 -18.25 1.08
CA ASN A 115 18.37 -19.22 2.09
C ASN A 115 17.34 -20.35 2.29
N ALA A 116 16.05 -20.02 2.32
CA ALA A 116 14.98 -21.00 2.47
C ALA A 116 14.97 -21.98 1.30
N LEU A 117 15.08 -21.46 0.09
CA LEU A 117 15.06 -22.24 -1.14
C LEU A 117 16.30 -23.13 -1.24
N ASN A 118 17.48 -22.58 -0.97
CA ASN A 118 18.73 -23.36 -0.93
C ASN A 118 18.65 -24.50 0.11
N THR A 119 18.04 -24.25 1.26
CA THR A 119 17.85 -25.28 2.31
C THR A 119 16.90 -26.39 1.87
N THR A 120 15.74 -26.03 1.31
CA THR A 120 14.75 -26.99 0.82
C THR A 120 15.34 -27.90 -0.27
N ILE A 121 16.10 -27.30 -1.19
CA ILE A 121 16.73 -28.00 -2.32
C ILE A 121 17.84 -28.95 -1.84
N ASN A 122 18.71 -28.51 -0.94
CA ASN A 122 19.70 -29.40 -0.32
C ASN A 122 19.03 -30.58 0.40
N GLY A 123 17.85 -30.37 0.99
CA GLY A 123 17.04 -31.44 1.56
C GLY A 123 16.45 -32.41 0.52
N PHE A 124 16.20 -31.97 -0.72
CA PHE A 124 15.75 -32.82 -1.82
C PHE A 124 16.88 -33.68 -2.39
N HIS A 125 18.09 -33.13 -2.57
CA HIS A 125 19.26 -33.91 -3.04
C HIS A 125 19.63 -35.06 -2.09
N LEU A 126 19.36 -34.90 -0.79
CA LEU A 126 19.56 -35.99 0.19
C LEU A 126 18.53 -37.14 0.04
N LYS A 127 17.43 -36.93 -0.72
CA LYS A 127 16.35 -37.91 -0.90
C LYS A 127 16.29 -38.53 -2.30
N VAL A 128 16.83 -37.89 -3.33
CA VAL A 128 16.76 -38.36 -4.73
C VAL A 128 18.12 -38.17 -5.41
N ASP A 129 18.64 -39.23 -6.01
CA ASP A 129 19.92 -39.24 -6.75
C ASP A 129 19.66 -38.76 -8.20
N ILE A 130 19.76 -37.45 -8.42
CA ILE A 130 19.50 -36.78 -9.71
C ILE A 130 20.86 -36.38 -10.34
N PRO A 131 21.10 -36.63 -11.65
CA PRO A 131 22.36 -36.29 -12.31
C PRO A 131 22.66 -34.78 -12.28
N SER A 132 23.88 -34.45 -11.84
CA SER A 132 24.28 -33.13 -11.32
C SER A 132 24.24 -31.94 -12.29
N GLU A 133 24.28 -32.18 -13.60
CA GLU A 133 24.45 -31.13 -14.61
C GLU A 133 23.13 -30.46 -15.04
N TYR A 134 22.00 -31.20 -14.99
CA TYR A 134 20.67 -30.66 -15.31
C TYR A 134 20.00 -30.02 -14.10
N ASP A 135 20.36 -30.46 -12.89
CA ASP A 135 19.70 -30.08 -11.64
C ASP A 135 20.05 -28.64 -11.22
N GLU A 136 21.33 -28.25 -11.28
CA GLU A 136 21.77 -26.92 -10.85
C GLU A 136 21.16 -25.79 -11.71
N LEU A 137 20.98 -26.06 -13.02
CA LEU A 137 20.39 -25.11 -13.96
C LEU A 137 18.87 -24.99 -13.78
N GLN A 138 18.16 -26.10 -13.57
CA GLN A 138 16.72 -26.11 -13.29
C GLN A 138 16.41 -25.46 -11.94
N ILE A 139 17.25 -25.71 -10.93
CA ILE A 139 17.18 -25.10 -9.62
C ILE A 139 17.35 -23.58 -9.73
N LYS A 140 18.44 -23.10 -10.33
CA LYS A 140 18.68 -21.66 -10.53
C LYS A 140 17.52 -21.00 -11.26
N GLY A 141 17.01 -21.64 -12.32
CA GLY A 141 15.84 -21.15 -13.04
C GLY A 141 14.58 -21.06 -12.17
N CYS A 142 14.35 -22.01 -11.27
CA CYS A 142 13.20 -21.98 -10.34
C CYS A 142 13.36 -20.88 -9.28
N ILE A 143 14.57 -20.71 -8.74
CA ILE A 143 14.90 -19.61 -7.80
C ILE A 143 14.66 -18.26 -8.46
N GLU A 144 15.19 -18.06 -9.66
CA GLU A 144 15.06 -16.81 -10.41
C GLU A 144 13.59 -16.53 -10.74
N ALA A 145 12.85 -17.50 -11.28
CA ALA A 145 11.45 -17.33 -11.62
C ALA A 145 10.57 -16.97 -10.40
N LEU A 146 10.78 -17.63 -9.26
CA LEU A 146 10.03 -17.33 -8.04
C LEU A 146 10.42 -15.96 -7.48
N THR A 147 11.71 -15.63 -7.49
CA THR A 147 12.22 -14.33 -7.04
C THR A 147 11.68 -13.19 -7.89
N GLU A 148 11.70 -13.32 -9.21
CA GLU A 148 11.13 -12.35 -10.15
C GLU A 148 9.63 -12.20 -9.96
N TRP A 149 8.91 -13.32 -9.77
CA TRP A 149 7.48 -13.30 -9.51
C TRP A 149 7.19 -12.52 -8.22
N VAL A 150 7.81 -12.85 -7.09
CA VAL A 150 7.57 -12.13 -5.84
C VAL A 150 7.95 -10.66 -5.97
N GLN A 151 9.10 -10.36 -6.59
CA GLN A 151 9.55 -9.00 -6.81
C GLN A 151 8.53 -8.18 -7.62
N ARG A 152 7.92 -8.76 -8.65
CA ARG A 152 6.89 -8.09 -9.44
C ARG A 152 5.67 -7.69 -8.60
N TYR A 153 5.22 -8.57 -7.70
CA TYR A 153 4.09 -8.25 -6.82
C TYR A 153 4.46 -7.22 -5.75
N ILE A 154 5.65 -7.32 -5.15
CA ILE A 154 6.16 -6.30 -4.21
C ILE A 154 6.20 -4.93 -4.90
N LEU A 155 6.80 -4.84 -6.09
CA LEU A 155 6.88 -3.60 -6.86
C LEU A 155 5.50 -3.05 -7.23
N THR A 156 4.55 -3.93 -7.53
CA THR A 156 3.16 -3.53 -7.80
C THR A 156 2.52 -2.89 -6.56
N VAL A 157 2.67 -3.50 -5.39
CA VAL A 157 2.13 -2.95 -4.13
C VAL A 157 2.82 -1.64 -3.76
N ILE A 158 4.16 -1.56 -3.87
CA ILE A 158 4.91 -0.30 -3.66
C ILE A 158 4.40 0.80 -4.59
N GLY A 159 4.24 0.49 -5.88
CA GLY A 159 3.76 1.45 -6.87
C GLY A 159 2.36 1.96 -6.57
N LEU A 160 1.46 1.07 -6.13
CA LEU A 160 0.10 1.46 -5.71
C LEU A 160 0.14 2.36 -4.47
N CYS A 161 0.86 1.98 -3.41
CA CYS A 161 1.00 2.79 -2.20
C CYS A 161 1.60 4.16 -2.49
N PHE A 162 2.64 4.23 -3.31
CA PHE A 162 3.29 5.48 -3.69
C PHE A 162 2.34 6.40 -4.48
N THR A 163 1.60 5.83 -5.43
CA THR A 163 0.62 6.57 -6.23
C THR A 163 -0.51 7.13 -5.36
N VAL A 164 -1.06 6.31 -4.47
CA VAL A 164 -2.11 6.73 -3.53
C VAL A 164 -1.59 7.83 -2.61
N GLY A 165 -0.39 7.67 -2.02
CA GLY A 165 0.21 8.68 -1.15
C GLY A 165 0.41 10.04 -1.85
N ILE A 166 0.84 10.06 -3.11
CA ILE A 166 0.94 11.32 -3.88
C ILE A 166 -0.44 11.96 -4.09
N ILE A 167 -1.44 11.16 -4.48
CA ILE A 167 -2.79 11.68 -4.71
C ILE A 167 -3.39 12.23 -3.41
N GLN A 168 -3.21 11.53 -2.28
CA GLN A 168 -3.62 12.01 -0.96
C GLN A 168 -2.90 13.31 -0.59
N ALA A 169 -1.59 13.43 -0.85
CA ALA A 169 -0.82 14.65 -0.59
C ALA A 169 -1.36 15.85 -1.38
N ILE A 170 -1.69 15.66 -2.66
CA ILE A 170 -2.31 16.70 -3.49
C ILE A 170 -3.69 17.08 -2.95
N TYR A 171 -4.51 16.08 -2.60
CA TYR A 171 -5.82 16.30 -1.98
C TYR A 171 -5.71 17.11 -0.67
N LEU A 172 -4.75 16.76 0.19
CA LEU A 172 -4.45 17.45 1.45
C LEU A 172 -4.01 18.91 1.22
N PHE A 173 -3.18 19.14 0.21
CA PHE A 173 -2.80 20.50 -0.16
C PHE A 173 -4.02 21.35 -0.57
N ILE A 174 -4.88 20.80 -1.44
CA ILE A 174 -6.08 21.50 -1.94
C ILE A 174 -7.04 21.84 -0.79
N ILE A 175 -7.33 20.89 0.09
CA ILE A 175 -8.27 21.10 1.18
C ILE A 175 -7.74 22.13 2.19
N VAL A 176 -6.46 22.04 2.56
CA VAL A 176 -5.84 22.98 3.51
C VAL A 176 -5.80 24.37 2.90
N ALA A 177 -5.38 24.51 1.64
CA ALA A 177 -5.38 25.79 0.93
C ALA A 177 -6.79 26.41 0.91
N ARG A 178 -7.83 25.60 0.69
CA ARG A 178 -9.21 26.08 0.69
C ARG A 178 -9.67 26.59 2.05
N ILE A 179 -9.31 25.88 3.13
CA ILE A 179 -9.60 26.31 4.51
C ILE A 179 -8.93 27.64 4.82
N PHE A 180 -7.66 27.80 4.45
CA PHE A 180 -6.92 29.06 4.65
C PHE A 180 -7.53 30.22 3.85
N LEU A 181 -7.82 30.04 2.56
CA LEU A 181 -8.41 31.09 1.72
C LEU A 181 -9.78 31.55 2.24
N ASN A 182 -10.61 30.64 2.75
CA ASN A 182 -11.90 30.98 3.35
C ASN A 182 -11.73 31.80 4.64
N LYS A 183 -10.69 31.52 5.45
CA LYS A 183 -10.39 32.27 6.68
C LYS A 183 -9.90 33.68 6.38
N TYR A 184 -9.04 33.86 5.37
CA TYR A 184 -8.56 35.18 4.95
C TYR A 184 -9.66 36.02 4.29
N GLY A 185 -10.48 35.42 3.41
CA GLY A 185 -11.60 36.12 2.78
C GLY A 185 -12.60 36.70 3.79
N LYS A 186 -12.88 35.98 4.88
CA LYS A 186 -13.74 36.47 5.98
C LYS A 186 -13.11 37.59 6.82
N ARG A 187 -11.77 37.70 6.87
CA ARG A 187 -11.08 38.76 7.60
C ARG A 187 -11.00 40.08 6.81
N LEU A 188 -10.98 40.03 5.48
CA LEU A 188 -11.00 41.24 4.64
C LEU A 188 -12.39 41.87 4.49
N SER A 189 -13.46 41.12 4.76
CA SER A 189 -14.84 41.58 4.66
C SER A 189 -15.45 42.05 5.99
N ALA A 190 -14.65 42.07 7.06
CA ALA A 190 -15.03 42.50 8.41
C ALA A 190 -14.27 43.78 8.75
#